data_AF-A0A1Q7AI29-F1
#
_entry.id   AF-A0A1Q7AI29-F1
#
_cell.length_a   1.000
_cell.length_b   1.000
_cell.length_c   1.000
_cell.angle_alpha   90.00
_cell.angle_beta   90.00
_cell.angle_gamma   90.00
#
_symmetry.space_group_name_H-M   'P 1'
#
loop_
_entity.id
_entity.type
_entity.pdbx_description
1 polymer ?
#
loop_
_entity_poly.entity_id
_entity_poly.type
_entity_poly.pdbx_seq_one_letter_code
_entity_poly.pdbx_strand_id
1 'polypeptide(L)'
;MRVHIVASALFLSWAMSIHANEPLTMAVSPVQSFAPTNLTIRVHVEPDAGNRAFEVVAESSDYYRSSRIQLDGVGAPRTIALEIRNLPGGDYDVRGALIDSAGHERAAVRKQVIVLGSAGSE
;
A
#
# COMPACT_ATOMS: atom_id res chain seq x y z
N MET A 1 -10.55 54.97 36.41
CA MET A 1 -10.06 54.31 35.19
C MET A 1 -10.52 52.86 35.24
N ARG A 2 -11.42 52.44 34.34
CA ARG A 2 -12.09 51.12 34.36
C ARG A 2 -11.25 50.14 33.51
N VAL A 3 -10.69 49.10 34.13
CA VAL A 3 -9.96 48.05 33.41
C VAL A 3 -10.92 46.90 33.18
N HIS A 4 -11.26 46.66 31.92
CA HIS A 4 -12.03 45.49 31.49
C HIS A 4 -11.07 44.33 31.26
N ILE A 5 -11.20 43.27 32.06
CA ILE A 5 -10.48 42.01 31.87
C ILE A 5 -11.25 41.21 30.81
N VAL A 6 -10.68 41.08 29.62
CA VAL A 6 -11.19 40.18 28.57
C VAL A 6 -10.53 38.82 28.80
N ALA A 7 -11.33 37.84 29.20
CA ALA A 7 -10.91 36.45 29.33
C ALA A 7 -11.06 35.77 27.95
N SER A 8 -9.94 35.48 27.28
CA SER A 8 -9.92 34.69 26.06
C SER A 8 -9.78 33.20 26.41
N ALA A 9 -10.86 32.45 26.25
CA ALA A 9 -10.85 31.00 26.38
C ALA A 9 -10.17 30.37 25.13
N LEU A 10 -8.99 29.80 25.33
CA LEU A 10 -8.27 29.03 24.31
C LEU A 10 -8.86 27.60 24.28
N PHE A 11 -9.75 27.32 23.33
CA PHE A 11 -10.20 25.95 23.08
C PHE A 11 -9.09 25.19 22.33
N LEU A 12 -8.29 24.39 23.05
CA LEU A 12 -7.47 23.35 22.42
C LEU A 12 -8.40 22.24 21.94
N SER A 13 -8.75 22.26 20.67
CA SER A 13 -9.41 21.14 19.99
C SER A 13 -8.43 19.97 19.88
N TRP A 14 -8.62 18.97 20.74
CA TRP A 14 -7.96 17.68 20.59
C TRP A 14 -8.52 17.03 19.34
N ALA A 15 -7.72 16.92 18.28
CA ALA A 15 -8.06 16.13 17.11
C ALA A 15 -8.15 14.67 17.56
N MET A 16 -9.38 14.19 17.79
CA MET A 16 -9.64 12.77 17.93
C MET A 16 -9.34 12.12 16.59
N SER A 17 -8.20 11.42 16.50
CA SER A 17 -7.96 10.53 15.38
C SER A 17 -8.93 9.37 15.53
N ILE A 18 -10.10 9.49 14.89
CA ILE A 18 -10.96 8.34 14.61
C ILE A 18 -10.07 7.39 13.83
N HIS A 19 -9.80 6.20 14.38
CA HIS A 19 -9.10 5.15 13.66
C HIS A 19 -10.01 4.74 12.50
N ALA A 20 -9.85 5.42 11.36
CA ALA A 20 -10.47 5.06 10.10
C ALA A 20 -10.02 3.64 9.77
N ASN A 21 -10.92 2.82 9.24
CA ASN A 21 -10.54 1.53 8.67
C ASN A 21 -9.38 1.78 7.69
N GLU A 22 -8.30 1.00 7.77
CA GLU A 22 -7.13 1.21 6.90
C GLU A 22 -7.57 1.15 5.44
N PRO A 23 -7.41 2.22 4.62
CA PRO A 23 -7.97 2.26 3.27
C PRO A 23 -7.44 1.15 2.35
N LEU A 24 -6.25 0.63 2.68
CA LEU A 24 -5.54 -0.37 1.93
C LEU A 24 -4.74 -1.26 2.88
N THR A 25 -4.93 -2.57 2.82
CA THR A 25 -4.04 -3.54 3.47
C THR A 25 -3.54 -4.56 2.46
N MET A 26 -2.37 -5.14 2.72
CA MET A 26 -1.71 -6.07 1.80
C MET A 26 -1.04 -7.22 2.54
N ALA A 27 -1.25 -8.43 2.04
CA ALA A 27 -0.52 -9.63 2.39
C ALA A 27 0.24 -10.13 1.15
N VAL A 28 1.49 -10.50 1.34
CA VAL A 28 2.36 -11.06 0.30
C VAL A 28 2.87 -12.41 0.79
N SER A 29 2.86 -13.40 -0.09
CA SER A 29 3.38 -14.73 0.21
C SER A 29 4.05 -15.37 -1.00
N PRO A 30 5.21 -16.03 -0.84
CA PRO A 30 6.01 -16.09 0.39
C PRO A 30 6.71 -14.75 0.69
N VAL A 31 7.06 -14.50 1.96
CA VAL A 31 7.91 -13.35 2.36
C VAL A 31 9.40 -13.68 2.29
N GLN A 32 9.74 -14.96 2.23
CA GLN A 32 11.09 -15.45 2.00
C GLN A 32 11.04 -16.72 1.15
N SER A 33 11.87 -16.84 0.10
CA SER A 33 11.91 -17.99 -0.81
C SER A 33 13.24 -18.09 -1.55
N PHE A 34 13.42 -19.12 -2.38
CA PHE A 34 14.53 -19.25 -3.32
C PHE A 34 14.10 -18.88 -4.74
N ALA A 35 15.01 -18.27 -5.50
CA ALA A 35 14.79 -17.94 -6.90
C ALA A 35 14.85 -19.20 -7.80
N PRO A 36 14.06 -19.26 -8.88
CA PRO A 36 12.96 -18.35 -9.20
C PRO A 36 11.73 -18.64 -8.32
N THR A 37 10.97 -17.61 -7.95
CA THR A 37 9.74 -17.78 -7.17
C THR A 37 8.56 -16.97 -7.71
N ASN A 38 7.35 -17.38 -7.34
CA ASN A 38 6.13 -16.64 -7.62
C ASN A 38 5.59 -16.04 -6.32
N LEU A 39 5.30 -14.73 -6.32
CA LEU A 39 4.63 -14.06 -5.22
C LEU A 39 3.14 -13.98 -5.48
N THR A 40 2.35 -14.41 -4.50
CA THR A 40 0.92 -14.11 -4.42
C THR A 40 0.72 -12.87 -3.56
N ILE A 41 0.05 -11.88 -4.13
CA ILE A 41 -0.25 -10.61 -3.47
C ILE A 41 -1.76 -10.52 -3.32
N ARG A 42 -2.21 -10.38 -2.08
CA ARG A 42 -3.61 -10.22 -1.73
C ARG A 42 -3.81 -8.90 -1.03
N VAL A 43 -4.72 -8.11 -1.55
CA VAL A 43 -4.94 -6.74 -1.13
C VAL A 43 -6.39 -6.59 -0.72
N HIS A 44 -6.62 -5.91 0.40
CA HIS A 44 -7.94 -5.47 0.80
C HIS A 44 -8.06 -3.96 0.61
N VAL A 45 -9.13 -3.53 -0.05
CA VAL A 45 -9.41 -2.14 -0.36
C VAL A 45 -10.71 -1.76 0.31
N GLU A 46 -10.69 -0.74 1.17
CA GLU A 46 -11.92 -0.19 1.70
C GLU A 46 -12.69 0.53 0.58
N PRO A 47 -13.99 0.23 0.37
CA PRO A 47 -14.79 0.89 -0.66
C PRO A 47 -14.82 2.41 -0.47
N ASP A 48 -14.45 3.14 -1.52
CA ASP A 48 -14.44 4.59 -1.48
C ASP A 48 -14.61 5.14 -2.90
N ALA A 49 -15.46 6.17 -3.05
CA ALA A 49 -15.78 6.77 -4.33
C ALA A 49 -14.58 7.40 -5.05
N GLY A 50 -13.49 7.73 -4.35
CA GLY A 50 -12.25 8.23 -4.91
C GLY A 50 -11.28 7.16 -5.40
N ASN A 51 -11.50 5.87 -5.13
CA ASN A 51 -10.62 4.81 -5.61
C ASN A 51 -10.82 4.62 -7.12
N ARG A 52 -9.76 4.87 -7.90
CA ARG A 52 -9.81 4.75 -9.37
C ARG A 52 -8.80 3.78 -9.92
N ALA A 53 -7.65 3.62 -9.29
CA ALA A 53 -6.78 2.50 -9.60
C ALA A 53 -6.12 1.95 -8.34
N PHE A 54 -5.75 0.68 -8.43
CA PHE A 54 -4.76 0.08 -7.55
C PHE A 54 -3.52 -0.23 -8.37
N GLU A 55 -2.37 0.23 -7.91
CA GLU A 55 -1.07 -0.09 -8.49
C GLU A 55 -0.25 -0.89 -7.49
N VAL A 56 0.39 -1.94 -7.96
CA VAL A 56 1.37 -2.70 -7.19
C VAL A 56 2.69 -2.72 -7.94
N VAL A 57 3.76 -2.47 -7.22
CA VAL A 57 5.14 -2.49 -7.69
C VAL A 57 5.92 -3.47 -6.83
N ALA A 58 6.70 -4.33 -7.45
CA ALA A 58 7.77 -5.08 -6.80
C ALA A 58 9.10 -4.61 -7.39
N GLU A 59 9.93 -4.02 -6.55
CA GLU A 59 11.24 -3.46 -6.93
C GLU A 59 12.36 -4.03 -6.08
N SER A 60 13.49 -4.33 -6.70
CA SER A 60 14.78 -4.61 -6.07
C SER A 60 15.87 -3.79 -6.77
N SER A 61 17.15 -3.99 -6.44
CA SER A 61 18.27 -3.29 -7.11
C SER A 61 18.26 -3.43 -8.63
N ASP A 62 17.95 -4.63 -9.13
CA ASP A 62 18.13 -5.01 -10.53
C ASP A 62 16.84 -5.53 -11.19
N TYR A 63 15.71 -5.45 -10.48
CA TYR A 63 14.41 -5.90 -10.98
C TYR A 63 13.31 -4.90 -10.65
N TYR A 64 12.46 -4.61 -11.64
CA TYR A 64 11.25 -3.81 -11.46
C TYR A 64 10.08 -4.47 -12.18
N ARG A 65 8.95 -4.62 -11.48
CA ARG A 65 7.69 -5.04 -12.10
C ARG A 65 6.51 -4.31 -11.47
N SER A 66 5.65 -3.75 -12.31
CA SER A 66 4.41 -3.12 -11.87
C SER A 66 3.17 -3.81 -12.45
N SER A 67 2.04 -3.63 -11.79
CA SER A 67 0.72 -3.99 -12.32
C SER A 67 -0.29 -2.97 -11.84
N ARG A 68 -1.19 -2.55 -12.74
CA ARG A 68 -2.23 -1.58 -12.43
C ARG A 68 -3.60 -2.16 -12.75
N ILE A 69 -4.53 -1.99 -11.81
CA ILE A 69 -5.90 -2.48 -11.88
C ILE A 69 -6.83 -1.29 -11.74
N GLN A 70 -7.75 -1.13 -12.70
CA GLN A 70 -8.77 -0.08 -12.63
C GLN A 70 -9.81 -0.45 -11.56
N LEU A 71 -10.20 0.53 -10.75
CA LEU A 71 -11.22 0.40 -9.72
C LEU A 71 -12.40 1.31 -10.04
N ASP A 72 -13.61 0.80 -9.79
CA ASP A 72 -14.87 1.53 -9.96
C ASP A 72 -15.37 2.13 -8.64
N GLY A 73 -14.47 2.79 -7.90
CA GLY A 73 -14.78 3.43 -6.64
C GLY A 73 -15.43 2.49 -5.61
N VAL A 74 -16.65 2.82 -5.20
CA VAL A 74 -17.43 2.03 -4.22
C VAL A 74 -17.82 0.65 -4.76
N GLY A 75 -17.95 0.51 -6.09
CA GLY A 75 -18.27 -0.75 -6.75
C GLY A 75 -17.08 -1.68 -6.95
N ALA A 76 -15.86 -1.26 -6.58
CA ALA A 76 -14.67 -2.05 -6.75
C ALA A 76 -14.66 -3.32 -5.87
N PRO A 77 -14.00 -4.41 -6.31
CA PRO A 77 -13.78 -5.57 -5.46
C PRO A 77 -13.04 -5.18 -4.18
N ARG A 78 -13.58 -5.60 -3.03
CA ARG A 78 -12.95 -5.36 -1.72
C ARG A 78 -11.65 -6.13 -1.55
N THR A 79 -11.50 -7.25 -2.26
CA THR A 79 -10.30 -8.08 -2.22
C THR A 79 -9.81 -8.32 -3.63
N ILE A 80 -8.53 -8.05 -3.86
CA ILE A 80 -7.85 -8.25 -5.13
C ILE A 80 -6.69 -9.22 -4.89
N ALA A 81 -6.56 -10.22 -5.76
CA ALA A 81 -5.45 -11.15 -5.74
C ALA A 81 -4.73 -11.12 -7.09
N LEU A 82 -3.41 -11.07 -7.06
CA LEU A 82 -2.57 -11.09 -8.25
C LEU A 82 -1.27 -11.84 -7.98
N GLU A 83 -0.62 -12.28 -9.05
CA GLU A 83 0.61 -13.05 -8.98
C GLU A 83 1.74 -12.33 -9.72
N ILE A 84 2.89 -12.18 -9.06
CA ILE A 84 4.13 -11.80 -9.72
C ILE A 84 4.97 -13.06 -9.89
N ARG A 85 5.24 -13.45 -11.15
CA ARG A 85 5.88 -14.72 -11.46
C ARG A 85 7.38 -14.58 -11.74
N ASN A 86 8.12 -15.64 -11.48
CA ASN A 86 9.52 -15.80 -11.82
C ASN A 86 10.41 -14.64 -11.31
N LEU A 87 10.22 -14.24 -10.05
CA LEU A 87 11.12 -13.25 -9.44
C LEU A 87 12.52 -13.86 -9.32
N PRO A 88 13.57 -13.15 -9.79
CA PRO A 88 14.95 -13.52 -9.52
C PRO A 88 15.32 -13.33 -8.04
N GLY A 89 16.57 -13.66 -7.70
CA GLY A 89 17.10 -13.38 -6.38
C GLY A 89 17.20 -11.87 -6.14
N GLY A 90 16.85 -11.41 -4.95
CA GLY A 90 16.89 -10.02 -4.55
C GLY A 90 16.09 -9.73 -3.28
N ASP A 91 16.38 -8.58 -2.68
CA ASP A 91 15.57 -7.98 -1.63
C ASP A 91 14.55 -7.06 -2.29
N TYR A 92 13.26 -7.37 -2.10
CA TYR A 92 12.16 -6.70 -2.77
C TYR A 92 11.36 -5.82 -1.82
N ASP A 93 11.14 -4.57 -2.22
CA ASP A 93 10.05 -3.75 -1.71
C ASP A 93 8.81 -3.97 -2.59
N VAL A 94 7.78 -4.59 -2.01
CA VAL A 94 6.47 -4.71 -2.64
C VAL A 94 5.60 -3.58 -2.12
N ARG A 95 5.29 -2.61 -2.97
CA ARG A 95 4.44 -1.45 -2.68
C ARG A 95 3.11 -1.55 -3.40
N GLY A 96 2.02 -1.45 -2.65
CA GLY A 96 0.67 -1.25 -3.18
C GLY A 96 0.21 0.18 -2.93
N ALA A 97 -0.45 0.81 -3.90
CA ALA A 97 -0.97 2.17 -3.82
C ALA A 97 -2.39 2.29 -4.42
N LEU A 98 -3.28 3.01 -3.73
CA LEU A 98 -4.57 3.44 -4.27
C LEU A 98 -4.41 4.81 -4.92
N ILE A 99 -4.96 4.96 -6.11
CA ILE A 99 -4.84 6.16 -6.94
C ILE A 99 -6.22 6.76 -7.21
N ASP A 100 -6.33 8.08 -7.13
CA ASP A 100 -7.55 8.83 -7.44
C ASP A 100 -7.72 9.13 -8.95
N SER A 101 -8.80 9.84 -9.30
CA SER A 101 -9.07 10.22 -10.70
C SER A 101 -8.09 11.25 -11.28
N ALA A 102 -7.41 12.02 -10.43
CA ALA A 102 -6.39 12.97 -10.82
C ALA A 102 -5.00 12.33 -10.91
N GLY A 103 -4.86 11.05 -10.53
CA GLY A 103 -3.61 10.32 -10.54
C GLY A 103 -2.82 10.43 -9.23
N HIS A 104 -3.38 11.02 -8.18
CA HIS A 104 -2.72 11.14 -6.89
C HIS A 104 -2.85 9.86 -6.06
N GLU A 105 -1.81 9.57 -5.28
CA GLU A 105 -1.84 8.53 -4.28
C GLU A 105 -2.73 8.93 -3.11
N ARG A 106 -3.70 8.07 -2.79
CA ARG A 106 -4.61 8.23 -1.65
C ARG A 106 -4.15 7.48 -0.41
N ALA A 107 -3.57 6.30 -0.63
CA ALA A 107 -3.04 5.43 0.41
C ALA A 107 -2.01 4.49 -0.19
N ALA A 108 -1.04 4.06 0.61
CA ALA A 108 -0.08 3.05 0.20
C ALA A 108 0.33 2.15 1.37
N VAL A 109 0.75 0.93 1.04
CA VAL A 109 1.26 -0.07 1.97
C VAL A 109 2.47 -0.77 1.35
N ARG A 110 3.45 -1.16 2.18
CA ARG A 110 4.67 -1.82 1.74
C ARG A 110 4.88 -3.15 2.48
N LYS A 111 5.51 -4.11 1.81
CA LYS A 111 5.97 -5.38 2.37
C LYS A 111 7.35 -5.72 1.82
N GLN A 112 8.25 -6.12 2.71
CA GLN A 112 9.57 -6.62 2.33
C GLN A 112 9.49 -8.11 2.01
N VAL A 113 10.14 -8.53 0.94
CA VAL A 113 10.24 -9.94 0.52
C VAL A 113 11.69 -10.24 0.17
N ILE A 114 12.22 -11.35 0.67
CA ILE A 114 13.59 -11.80 0.38
C ILE A 114 13.52 -13.00 -0.56
N VAL A 115 14.09 -12.89 -1.75
CA VAL A 115 14.27 -14.02 -2.65
C VAL A 115 15.76 -14.34 -2.68
N LEU A 116 16.13 -15.46 -2.09
CA LEU A 116 17.52 -15.93 -2.08
C LEU A 116 17.88 -16.40 -3.49
N GLY A 117 19.02 -15.95 -4.02
CA GLY A 117 19.57 -16.55 -5.23
C GLY A 117 19.74 -18.06 -5.03
N SER A 118 19.46 -18.85 -6.06
CA SER A 118 19.87 -20.25 -6.03
C SER A 118 21.38 -20.30 -5.86
N ALA A 119 21.87 -21.05 -4.86
CA ALA A 119 23.28 -21.42 -4.81
C ALA A 119 23.56 -22.20 -6.09
N GLY A 120 24.12 -21.51 -7.10
CA GLY A 120 24.76 -22.19 -8.21
C GLY A 120 25.87 -23.04 -7.60
N SER A 121 25.80 -24.34 -7.82
CA SER A 121 26.89 -25.28 -7.56
C SER A 121 28.18 -24.71 -8.12
N GLU A 122 29.16 -24.45 -7.25
CA GLU A 122 30.57 -24.49 -7.63
C GLU A 122 30.94 -25.89 -8.15
#